data_AF-A0A926K9B0-F1
#
_entry.id   AF-A0A926K9B0-F1
#
_cell.length_a   1.000
_cell.length_b   1.000
_cell.length_c   1.000
_cell.angle_alpha   90.00
_cell.angle_beta   90.00
_cell.angle_gamma   90.00
#
_symmetry.space_group_name_H-M   'P 1'
#
loop_
_entity.id
_entity.type
_entity.pdbx_description
1 polymer ?
#
loop_
_entity_poly.entity_id
_entity_poly.type
_entity_poly.pdbx_seq_one_letter_code
_entity_poly.pdbx_strand_id
1 'polypeptide(L)'
;MSALRFPAPRRAFALALIVVCAPMLMTACAPEPEPEPVQLSISEAGGAYLDAVCPVNDSWDELDLAVDQVRLALDAGEVSPAAEAALSEALDDLGSASIRAARELEDPDQVWPAGSARLVAQVAESLRADGAEAARALKLTPAKAAKLSWPDVAESAETAAAARAALGLPADSAAACAERPRPEPTPAEETTKPGEGAKP
;
A
#
# COMPACT_ATOMS: atom_id res chain seq x y z
N MET A 1 -13.28 0.27 -45.13
CA MET A 1 -12.22 1.08 -45.77
C MET A 1 -12.81 2.44 -46.13
N SER A 2 -12.62 3.46 -45.29
CA SER A 2 -12.85 4.87 -45.63
C SER A 2 -11.98 5.70 -44.70
N ALA A 3 -10.82 6.11 -45.21
CA ALA A 3 -9.92 7.05 -44.55
C ALA A 3 -10.35 8.47 -44.93
N LEU A 4 -10.54 9.34 -43.93
CA LEU A 4 -10.66 10.78 -44.15
C LEU A 4 -9.50 11.47 -43.44
N ARG A 5 -8.50 11.82 -44.24
CA ARG A 5 -7.46 12.81 -43.94
C ARG A 5 -8.12 14.19 -43.89
N PHE A 6 -7.77 15.00 -42.89
CA PHE A 6 -7.86 16.46 -42.98
C PHE A 6 -6.54 17.12 -42.56
N PRO A 7 -6.21 18.28 -43.15
CA PRO A 7 -4.85 18.83 -43.23
C PRO A 7 -4.52 19.82 -42.11
N ALA A 8 -3.27 19.81 -41.65
CA ALA A 8 -2.55 21.02 -41.24
C ALA A 8 -2.04 21.70 -42.54
N PRO A 9 -1.91 23.04 -42.66
CA PRO A 9 -1.16 23.90 -41.72
C PRO A 9 -1.68 25.35 -41.61
N ARG A 10 -1.06 26.17 -40.76
CA ARG A 10 -0.62 27.55 -41.11
C ARG A 10 0.16 28.20 -39.95
N ARG A 11 1.43 28.53 -40.24
CA ARG A 11 2.26 29.47 -39.51
C ARG A 11 1.85 30.90 -39.91
N ALA A 12 1.81 31.83 -38.95
CA ALA A 12 1.95 33.27 -39.17
C ALA A 12 2.34 33.91 -37.82
N PHE A 13 3.53 34.55 -37.75
CA PHE A 13 3.73 36.02 -37.61
C PHE A 13 3.11 36.61 -36.33
N ALA A 14 3.71 37.48 -35.53
CA ALA A 14 5.01 38.14 -35.46
C ALA A 14 4.95 39.10 -34.24
N LEU A 15 6.14 39.48 -33.75
CA LEU A 15 6.49 40.74 -33.08
C LEU A 15 5.87 41.16 -31.72
N ALA A 16 6.80 41.24 -30.76
CA ALA A 16 7.18 42.42 -29.98
C ALA A 16 6.33 42.86 -28.77
N LEU A 17 6.96 42.95 -27.59
CA LEU A 17 7.31 44.23 -26.94
C LEU A 17 7.90 43.98 -25.52
N ILE A 18 9.04 44.62 -25.25
CA ILE A 18 9.42 45.33 -24.01
C ILE A 18 9.17 44.62 -22.67
N VAL A 19 10.24 44.21 -21.99
CA VAL A 19 10.30 44.23 -20.52
C VAL A 19 11.59 44.92 -20.07
N VAL A 20 11.37 45.95 -19.28
CA VAL A 20 12.32 46.90 -18.69
C VAL A 20 13.15 46.23 -17.59
N CYS A 21 14.44 46.55 -17.55
CA CYS A 21 15.35 46.20 -16.45
C CYS A 21 14.89 46.79 -15.11
N ALA A 22 14.71 45.93 -14.11
CA ALA A 22 14.78 46.30 -12.71
C ALA A 22 15.67 45.29 -11.98
N PRO A 23 16.84 45.67 -11.44
CA PRO A 23 17.65 44.78 -10.61
C PRO A 23 17.06 44.79 -9.20
N MET A 24 16.00 44.02 -8.98
CA MET A 24 15.64 43.64 -7.62
C MET A 24 16.56 42.49 -7.22
N LEU A 25 17.52 42.80 -6.34
CA LEU A 25 18.22 41.84 -5.48
C LEU A 25 17.17 41.19 -4.56
N MET A 26 16.36 40.29 -5.12
CA MET A 26 15.60 39.31 -4.38
C MET A 26 16.63 38.23 -4.01
N THR A 27 17.05 38.21 -2.75
CA THR A 27 17.58 36.99 -2.12
C THR A 27 16.44 35.97 -2.08
N ALA A 28 16.11 35.41 -3.25
CA ALA A 28 15.31 34.22 -3.34
C ALA A 28 16.13 33.12 -2.69
N CYS A 29 15.72 32.65 -1.51
CA CYS A 29 16.03 31.28 -1.12
C CYS A 29 15.60 30.43 -2.32
N ALA A 30 16.56 29.87 -3.03
CA ALA A 30 16.26 28.87 -4.03
C ALA A 30 15.44 27.78 -3.30
N PRO A 31 14.29 27.35 -3.85
CA PRO A 31 13.62 26.18 -3.31
C PRO A 31 14.67 25.07 -3.26
N GLU A 32 14.82 24.47 -2.09
CA GLU A 32 15.69 23.32 -1.91
C GLU A 32 15.28 22.27 -2.96
N PRO A 33 16.21 21.79 -3.80
CA PRO A 33 15.87 20.84 -4.84
C PRO A 33 15.18 19.64 -4.19
N GLU A 34 14.04 19.22 -4.74
CA GLU A 34 13.35 18.02 -4.26
C GLU A 34 14.35 16.85 -4.29
N PRO A 35 14.43 16.04 -3.22
CA PRO A 35 15.34 14.91 -3.19
C PRO A 35 15.05 13.98 -4.38
N GLU A 36 16.10 13.54 -5.06
CA GLU A 36 15.94 12.58 -6.15
C GLU A 36 15.48 11.23 -5.59
N PRO A 37 14.54 10.53 -6.26
CA PRO A 37 14.11 9.20 -5.84
C PRO A 37 15.28 8.23 -5.69
N VAL A 38 15.26 7.43 -4.63
CA VAL A 38 16.33 6.49 -4.30
C VAL A 38 16.11 5.19 -5.08
N GLN A 39 17.07 4.84 -5.94
CA GLN A 39 17.09 3.54 -6.58
C GLN A 39 17.47 2.46 -5.56
N LEU A 40 16.52 1.58 -5.26
CA LEU A 40 16.75 0.47 -4.35
C LEU A 40 17.62 -0.60 -5.00
N SER A 41 18.58 -1.14 -4.25
CA SER A 41 19.21 -2.41 -4.59
C SER A 41 18.19 -3.57 -4.48
N ILE A 42 18.50 -4.73 -5.05
CA ILE A 42 17.63 -5.92 -4.95
C ILE A 42 17.32 -6.27 -3.48
N SER A 43 18.33 -6.20 -2.60
CA SER A 43 18.15 -6.53 -1.19
C SER A 43 17.29 -5.50 -0.46
N GLU A 44 17.49 -4.21 -0.71
CA GLU A 44 16.68 -3.13 -0.10
C GLU A 44 15.24 -3.19 -0.61
N ALA A 45 15.05 -3.44 -1.92
CA ALA A 45 13.75 -3.63 -2.52
C ALA A 45 13.04 -4.88 -1.96
N GLY A 46 13.77 -5.96 -1.73
CA GLY A 46 13.24 -7.15 -1.06
C GLY A 46 12.74 -6.83 0.37
N GLY A 47 13.53 -6.10 1.15
CA GLY A 47 13.15 -5.64 2.48
C GLY A 47 11.91 -4.74 2.48
N ALA A 48 11.91 -3.69 1.66
CA ALA A 48 10.79 -2.76 1.51
C ALA A 48 9.50 -3.47 1.07
N TYR A 49 9.62 -4.43 0.14
CA TYR A 49 8.49 -5.24 -0.29
C TYR A 49 7.91 -6.07 0.88
N LEU A 50 8.76 -6.77 1.64
CA LEU A 50 8.31 -7.59 2.78
C LEU A 50 7.74 -6.75 3.93
N ASP A 51 8.31 -5.57 4.19
CA ASP A 51 7.78 -4.65 5.18
C ASP A 51 6.34 -4.21 4.86
N ALA A 52 6.03 -4.02 3.58
CA ALA A 52 4.69 -3.69 3.11
C ALA A 52 3.74 -4.89 3.12
N VAL A 53 4.13 -6.04 2.56
CA VAL A 53 3.19 -7.15 2.30
C VAL A 53 2.98 -8.11 3.47
N CYS A 54 3.96 -8.28 4.36
CA CYS A 54 3.83 -9.26 5.44
C CYS A 54 2.71 -8.91 6.44
N PRO A 55 2.52 -7.63 6.85
CA PRO A 55 1.37 -7.26 7.69
C PRO A 55 0.01 -7.57 7.02
N VAL A 56 -0.07 -7.53 5.69
CA VAL A 56 -1.30 -7.89 4.96
C VAL A 56 -1.56 -9.39 5.07
N ASN A 57 -0.52 -10.22 4.98
CA ASN A 57 -0.66 -11.67 5.19
C ASN A 57 -1.15 -11.98 6.62
N ASP A 58 -0.63 -11.28 7.63
CA ASP A 58 -1.09 -11.44 9.00
C ASP A 58 -2.59 -11.08 9.13
N SER A 59 -3.05 -10.00 8.47
CA SER A 59 -4.48 -9.64 8.44
C SER A 59 -5.36 -10.65 7.69
N TRP A 60 -4.82 -11.31 6.66
CA TRP A 60 -5.52 -12.39 5.97
C TRP A 60 -5.74 -13.61 6.87
N ASP A 61 -4.71 -14.00 7.63
CA ASP A 61 -4.80 -15.12 8.57
C ASP A 61 -5.88 -14.87 9.64
N GLU A 62 -5.95 -13.64 10.18
CA GLU A 62 -6.99 -13.25 11.14
C GLU A 62 -8.39 -13.20 10.51
N LEU A 63 -8.51 -12.74 9.27
CA LEU A 63 -9.78 -12.75 8.55
C LEU A 63 -10.29 -14.16 8.31
N ASP A 64 -9.43 -15.08 7.87
CA ASP A 64 -9.80 -16.48 7.64
C ASP A 64 -10.32 -17.12 8.93
N LEU A 65 -9.65 -16.88 10.06
CA LEU A 65 -10.09 -17.33 11.37
C LEU A 65 -11.48 -16.77 11.73
N ALA A 66 -11.70 -15.47 11.55
CA ALA A 66 -12.97 -14.81 11.87
C ALA A 66 -14.12 -15.31 10.97
N VAL A 67 -13.84 -15.52 9.68
CA VAL A 67 -14.80 -16.09 8.74
C VAL A 67 -15.20 -17.51 9.15
N ASP A 68 -14.25 -18.35 9.54
CA ASP A 68 -14.53 -19.71 9.97
C ASP A 68 -15.33 -19.76 11.29
N GLN A 69 -15.04 -18.86 12.23
CA GLN A 69 -15.87 -18.71 13.44
C GLN A 69 -17.33 -18.36 13.10
N VAL A 70 -17.54 -17.44 12.16
CA VAL A 70 -18.89 -17.07 11.70
C VAL A 70 -19.57 -18.24 10.99
N ARG A 71 -18.86 -19.01 10.17
CA ARG A 71 -19.41 -20.21 9.50
C ARG A 71 -19.86 -21.26 10.52
N LEU A 72 -19.03 -21.55 11.53
CA LEU A 72 -19.38 -22.47 12.61
C LEU A 72 -20.61 -21.99 13.41
N ALA A 73 -20.69 -20.69 13.68
CA ALA A 73 -21.83 -20.10 14.39
C ALA A 73 -23.13 -20.15 13.56
N LEU A 74 -23.04 -19.93 12.24
CA LEU A 74 -24.17 -20.09 11.32
C LEU A 74 -24.67 -21.54 11.27
N ASP A 75 -23.76 -22.52 11.27
CA ASP A 75 -24.13 -23.95 11.31
C ASP A 75 -24.79 -24.32 12.65
N ALA A 76 -24.40 -23.66 13.75
CA ALA A 76 -25.05 -23.79 15.05
C ALA A 76 -26.40 -23.03 15.15
N GLY A 77 -26.72 -22.19 14.17
CA GLY A 77 -28.01 -21.48 14.04
C GLY A 77 -28.04 -20.05 14.59
N GLU A 78 -26.94 -19.55 15.16
CA GLU A 78 -26.85 -18.21 15.72
C GLU A 78 -25.43 -17.66 15.65
N VAL A 79 -25.26 -16.46 15.07
CA VAL A 79 -23.99 -15.71 15.11
C VAL A 79 -24.00 -14.84 16.35
N SER A 80 -23.02 -15.05 17.24
CA SER A 80 -22.88 -14.23 18.44
C SER A 80 -22.42 -12.81 18.08
N PRO A 81 -22.78 -11.78 18.87
CA PRO A 81 -22.27 -10.42 18.69
C PRO A 81 -20.73 -10.34 18.70
N ALA A 82 -20.06 -11.24 19.43
CA ALA A 82 -18.60 -11.31 19.47
C ALA A 82 -18.01 -11.80 18.14
N ALA A 83 -18.61 -12.81 17.51
CA ALA A 83 -18.17 -13.31 16.20
C ALA A 83 -18.42 -12.27 15.09
N GLU A 84 -19.53 -11.54 15.15
CA GLU A 84 -19.80 -10.42 14.24
C GLU A 84 -18.78 -9.28 14.42
N ALA A 85 -18.46 -8.91 15.67
CA ALA A 85 -17.46 -7.90 15.96
C ALA A 85 -16.06 -8.32 15.45
N ALA A 86 -15.64 -9.56 15.70
CA ALA A 86 -14.36 -10.09 15.24
C ALA A 86 -14.24 -10.09 13.71
N LEU A 87 -15.30 -10.49 12.99
CA LEU A 87 -15.32 -10.41 11.54
C LEU A 87 -15.23 -8.96 11.03
N SER A 88 -15.94 -8.04 11.68
CA SER A 88 -15.87 -6.62 11.32
C SER A 88 -14.49 -6.02 11.56
N GLU A 89 -13.84 -6.37 12.68
CA GLU A 89 -12.48 -5.93 13.01
C GLU A 89 -11.46 -6.46 11.99
N ALA A 90 -11.49 -7.77 11.73
CA ALA A 90 -10.56 -8.38 10.76
C ALA A 90 -10.72 -7.83 9.33
N LEU A 91 -11.94 -7.52 8.90
CA LEU A 91 -12.18 -6.87 7.61
C LEU A 91 -11.64 -5.43 7.57
N ASP A 92 -11.81 -4.66 8.65
CA ASP A 92 -11.27 -3.28 8.73
C ASP A 92 -9.74 -3.28 8.74
N ASP A 93 -9.14 -4.20 9.49
CA ASP A 93 -7.69 -4.39 9.56
C ASP A 93 -7.11 -4.82 8.21
N LEU A 94 -7.68 -5.83 7.54
CA LEU A 94 -7.24 -6.22 6.20
C LEU A 94 -7.37 -5.06 5.22
N GLY A 95 -8.49 -4.32 5.27
CA GLY A 95 -8.71 -3.16 4.42
C GLY A 95 -7.64 -2.09 4.61
N SER A 96 -7.36 -1.74 5.86
CA SER A 96 -6.38 -0.74 6.24
C SER A 96 -4.95 -1.16 5.90
N ALA A 97 -4.57 -2.40 6.21
CA ALA A 97 -3.26 -2.97 5.90
C ALA A 97 -3.02 -2.98 4.39
N SER A 98 -4.00 -3.43 3.59
CA SER A 98 -3.87 -3.52 2.14
C SER A 98 -3.69 -2.14 1.48
N ILE A 99 -4.48 -1.15 1.90
CA ILE A 99 -4.35 0.22 1.37
C ILE A 99 -3.02 0.85 1.78
N ARG A 100 -2.56 0.61 3.01
CA ARG A 100 -1.26 1.08 3.48
C ARG A 100 -0.13 0.45 2.66
N ALA A 101 -0.13 -0.87 2.53
CA ALA A 101 0.87 -1.60 1.76
C ALA A 101 0.93 -1.14 0.30
N ALA A 102 -0.23 -0.95 -0.35
CA ALA A 102 -0.27 -0.41 -1.71
C ALA A 102 0.40 0.97 -1.82
N ARG A 103 0.15 1.87 -0.85
CA ARG A 103 0.79 3.20 -0.82
C ARG A 103 2.30 3.12 -0.62
N GLU A 104 2.76 2.22 0.26
CA GLU A 104 4.18 2.00 0.50
C GLU A 104 4.88 1.44 -0.75
N LEU A 105 4.24 0.53 -1.48
CA LEU A 105 4.77 0.00 -2.74
C LEU A 105 4.77 1.03 -3.89
N GLU A 106 3.90 2.04 -3.81
CA GLU A 106 3.75 3.14 -4.79
C GLU A 106 4.47 4.44 -4.36
N ASP A 107 5.32 4.37 -3.32
CA ASP A 107 6.07 5.52 -2.83
C ASP A 107 6.94 6.15 -3.94
N PRO A 108 6.67 7.41 -4.35
CA PRO A 108 7.41 8.07 -5.43
C PRO A 108 8.88 8.32 -5.11
N ASP A 109 9.26 8.30 -3.82
CA ASP A 109 10.64 8.50 -3.38
C ASP A 109 11.49 7.22 -3.55
N GLN A 110 10.86 6.10 -3.93
CA GLN A 110 11.50 4.80 -4.13
C GLN A 110 11.44 4.38 -5.60
N VAL A 111 12.58 4.02 -6.16
CA VAL A 111 12.64 3.42 -7.50
C VAL A 111 12.95 1.94 -7.39
N TRP A 112 11.99 1.13 -7.83
CA TRP A 112 12.11 -0.32 -7.89
C TRP A 112 13.13 -0.77 -8.95
N PRO A 113 13.84 -1.88 -8.74
CA PRO A 113 14.66 -2.50 -9.78
C PRO A 113 13.86 -2.79 -11.06
N ALA A 114 14.45 -2.57 -12.23
CA ALA A 114 13.74 -2.67 -13.51
C ALA A 114 13.07 -4.05 -13.75
N GLY A 115 13.63 -5.14 -13.19
CA GLY A 115 13.07 -6.48 -13.28
C GLY A 115 11.83 -6.74 -12.41
N SER A 116 11.60 -5.93 -11.37
CA SER A 116 10.50 -6.09 -10.42
C SER A 116 9.46 -4.98 -10.47
N ALA A 117 9.81 -3.78 -10.96
CA ALA A 117 8.95 -2.58 -10.91
C ALA A 117 7.50 -2.82 -11.39
N ARG A 118 7.33 -3.49 -12.53
CA ARG A 118 5.98 -3.79 -13.05
C ARG A 118 5.22 -4.76 -12.15
N LEU A 119 5.87 -5.79 -11.64
CA LEU A 119 5.25 -6.80 -10.79
C LEU A 119 4.85 -6.20 -9.44
N VAL A 120 5.69 -5.34 -8.88
CA VAL A 120 5.37 -4.62 -7.63
C VAL A 120 4.19 -3.67 -7.83
N ALA A 121 4.12 -2.95 -8.95
CA ALA A 121 2.95 -2.13 -9.26
C ALA A 121 1.66 -2.96 -9.42
N GLN A 122 1.73 -4.18 -9.97
CA GLN A 122 0.59 -5.08 -10.04
C GLN A 122 0.16 -5.59 -8.66
N VAL A 123 1.12 -5.89 -7.78
CA VAL A 123 0.82 -6.23 -6.37
C VAL A 123 0.13 -5.06 -5.68
N ALA A 124 0.62 -3.83 -5.85
CA ALA A 124 -0.02 -2.63 -5.28
C ALA A 124 -1.46 -2.43 -5.79
N GLU A 125 -1.73 -2.66 -7.08
CA GLU A 125 -3.09 -2.65 -7.63
C GLU A 125 -3.98 -3.70 -6.99
N SER A 126 -3.49 -4.94 -6.86
CA SER A 126 -4.23 -6.01 -6.17
C SER A 126 -4.56 -5.62 -4.73
N LEU A 127 -3.60 -5.07 -3.99
CA LEU A 127 -3.81 -4.63 -2.61
C LEU A 127 -4.84 -3.49 -2.50
N ARG A 128 -4.91 -2.59 -3.50
CA ARG A 128 -6.00 -1.59 -3.56
C ARG A 128 -7.35 -2.22 -3.83
N ALA A 129 -7.41 -3.21 -4.72
CA ALA A 129 -8.61 -3.98 -4.97
C ALA A 129 -9.06 -4.71 -3.70
N ASP A 130 -8.11 -5.28 -2.96
CA ASP A 130 -8.36 -6.00 -1.72
C ASP A 130 -8.94 -5.07 -0.64
N GLY A 131 -8.32 -3.89 -0.45
CA GLY A 131 -8.84 -2.90 0.47
C GLY A 131 -10.26 -2.41 0.12
N ALA A 132 -10.56 -2.28 -1.18
CA ALA A 132 -11.89 -1.91 -1.63
C ALA A 132 -12.92 -3.03 -1.42
N GLU A 133 -12.51 -4.30 -1.55
CA GLU A 133 -13.38 -5.45 -1.32
C GLU A 133 -13.67 -5.65 0.17
N ALA A 134 -12.67 -5.50 1.04
CA ALA A 134 -12.85 -5.48 2.49
C ALA A 134 -13.91 -4.44 2.92
N ALA A 135 -13.80 -3.22 2.40
CA ALA A 135 -14.75 -2.15 2.66
C ALA A 135 -16.17 -2.42 2.11
N ARG A 136 -16.29 -3.24 1.05
CA ARG A 136 -17.59 -3.74 0.56
C ARG A 136 -18.14 -4.82 1.48
N ALA A 137 -17.31 -5.75 1.92
CA ALA A 137 -17.67 -6.85 2.82
C ALA A 137 -18.18 -6.34 4.18
N LEU A 138 -17.61 -5.26 4.72
CA LEU A 138 -18.07 -4.60 5.96
C LEU A 138 -19.53 -4.12 5.91
N LYS A 139 -20.09 -3.90 4.71
CA LYS A 139 -21.48 -3.46 4.52
C LYS A 139 -22.47 -4.63 4.42
N LEU A 140 -21.96 -5.86 4.46
CA LEU A 140 -22.76 -7.08 4.36
C LEU A 140 -23.13 -7.59 5.74
N THR A 141 -24.21 -8.35 5.80
CA THR A 141 -24.51 -9.17 6.99
C THR A 141 -23.41 -10.21 7.18
N PRO A 142 -23.10 -10.67 8.41
CA PRO A 142 -22.09 -11.70 8.65
C PRO A 142 -22.25 -12.96 7.77
N ALA A 143 -23.49 -13.42 7.59
CA ALA A 143 -23.81 -14.57 6.75
C ALA A 143 -23.46 -14.39 5.25
N LYS A 144 -23.46 -13.15 4.76
CA LYS A 144 -23.08 -12.83 3.38
C LYS A 144 -21.59 -12.59 3.27
N ALA A 145 -20.99 -11.87 4.21
CA ALA A 145 -19.55 -11.65 4.27
C ALA A 145 -18.77 -12.98 4.35
N ALA A 146 -19.19 -13.92 5.20
CA ALA A 146 -18.55 -15.23 5.35
C ALA A 146 -18.64 -16.15 4.11
N LYS A 147 -19.49 -15.79 3.14
CA LYS A 147 -19.67 -16.51 1.86
C LYS A 147 -19.07 -15.76 0.68
N LEU A 148 -18.48 -14.58 0.91
CA LEU A 148 -17.85 -13.81 -0.14
C LEU A 148 -16.65 -14.59 -0.67
N SER A 149 -16.57 -14.74 -1.99
CA SER A 149 -15.34 -15.16 -2.66
C SER A 149 -14.58 -13.92 -3.07
N TRP A 150 -13.32 -13.82 -2.65
CA TRP A 150 -12.45 -12.78 -3.13
C TRP A 150 -12.09 -13.07 -4.59
N PRO A 151 -12.34 -12.13 -5.51
CA PRO A 151 -12.00 -12.32 -6.91
C PRO A 151 -10.48 -12.45 -7.06
N ASP A 152 -10.06 -13.24 -8.05
CA ASP A 152 -8.69 -13.24 -8.57
C ASP A 152 -7.57 -13.61 -7.57
N VAL A 153 -7.89 -14.18 -6.40
CA VAL A 153 -6.91 -14.58 -5.36
C VAL A 153 -5.75 -15.42 -5.93
N ALA A 154 -6.04 -16.33 -6.87
CA ALA A 154 -5.02 -17.14 -7.52
C ALA A 154 -4.06 -16.28 -8.38
N GLU A 155 -4.61 -15.34 -9.16
CA GLU A 155 -3.81 -14.42 -9.99
C GLU A 155 -2.99 -13.46 -9.12
N SER A 156 -3.57 -12.96 -8.02
CA SER A 156 -2.88 -12.12 -7.04
C SER A 156 -1.73 -12.88 -6.37
N ALA A 157 -1.96 -14.13 -5.97
CA ALA A 157 -0.92 -14.98 -5.38
C ALA A 157 0.22 -15.29 -6.36
N GLU A 158 -0.10 -15.60 -7.62
CA GLU A 158 0.88 -15.81 -8.69
C GLU A 158 1.70 -14.54 -8.95
N THR A 159 1.04 -13.38 -9.00
CA THR A 159 1.69 -12.08 -9.19
C THR A 159 2.62 -11.74 -8.03
N ALA A 160 2.19 -11.97 -6.79
CA ALA A 160 3.01 -11.77 -5.60
C ALA A 160 4.21 -12.73 -5.57
N ALA A 161 4.04 -13.98 -5.99
CA ALA A 161 5.14 -14.94 -6.10
C ALA A 161 6.16 -14.53 -7.17
N ALA A 162 5.69 -14.05 -8.33
CA ALA A 162 6.55 -13.51 -9.37
C ALA A 162 7.33 -12.26 -8.90
N ALA A 163 6.66 -11.35 -8.18
CA ALA A 163 7.31 -10.17 -7.59
C ALA A 163 8.43 -10.58 -6.62
N ARG A 164 8.16 -11.52 -5.71
CA ARG A 164 9.15 -12.06 -4.77
C ARG A 164 10.33 -12.71 -5.49
N ALA A 165 10.07 -13.54 -6.50
CA ALA A 165 11.13 -14.13 -7.31
C ALA A 165 12.00 -13.08 -8.02
N ALA A 166 11.40 -12.02 -8.56
CA ALA A 166 12.12 -10.91 -9.19
C ALA A 166 12.98 -10.09 -8.20
N LEU A 167 12.63 -10.12 -6.91
CA LEU A 167 13.37 -9.52 -5.80
C LEU A 167 14.37 -10.49 -5.15
N GLY A 168 14.52 -11.70 -5.67
CA GLY A 168 15.42 -12.71 -5.11
C GLY A 168 14.93 -13.31 -3.78
N LEU A 169 13.64 -13.16 -3.46
CA LEU A 169 13.01 -13.68 -2.26
C LEU A 169 12.40 -15.07 -2.51
N PRO A 170 12.13 -15.86 -1.44
CA PRO A 170 11.39 -17.11 -1.56
C PRO A 170 10.01 -16.93 -2.24
N ALA A 171 9.67 -17.88 -3.11
CA ALA A 171 8.38 -17.94 -3.81
C ALA A 171 7.21 -18.39 -2.90
N ASP A 172 7.50 -18.82 -1.68
CA ASP A 172 6.52 -19.02 -0.61
C ASP A 172 6.43 -17.77 0.28
N SER A 173 5.21 -17.28 0.56
CA SER A 173 5.01 -16.03 1.30
C SER A 173 5.42 -16.17 2.77
N ALA A 174 5.09 -17.29 3.41
CA ALA A 174 5.44 -17.55 4.80
C ALA A 174 6.95 -17.66 5.00
N ALA A 175 7.65 -18.38 4.10
CA ALA A 175 9.10 -18.47 4.09
C ALA A 175 9.76 -17.09 3.90
N ALA A 176 9.25 -16.27 2.98
CA ALA A 176 9.78 -14.93 2.76
C ALA A 176 9.55 -14.00 3.95
N CYS A 177 8.36 -14.01 4.56
CA CYS A 177 8.05 -13.20 5.74
C CYS A 177 8.79 -13.66 7.00
N ALA A 178 9.15 -14.94 7.10
CA ALA A 178 9.98 -15.45 8.18
C ALA A 178 11.43 -14.92 8.15
N GLU A 179 11.91 -14.49 6.98
CA GLU A 179 13.25 -13.89 6.82
C GLU A 179 13.26 -12.38 7.16
N ARG A 180 12.10 -11.78 7.43
CA ARG A 180 11.98 -10.36 7.79
C ARG A 180 12.66 -10.09 9.14
N PRO A 181 13.61 -9.13 9.23
CA PRO A 181 14.11 -8.67 10.51
C PRO A 181 12.93 -8.08 11.30
N ARG A 182 12.61 -8.62 12.49
CA ARG A 182 11.60 -7.97 13.34
C ARG A 182 12.10 -6.57 13.68
N PRO A 183 11.27 -5.52 13.55
CA PRO A 183 11.62 -4.23 14.09
C PRO A 183 11.89 -4.41 15.59
N GLU A 184 13.06 -3.95 16.05
CA GLU A 184 13.32 -3.88 17.49
C GLU A 184 12.24 -2.97 18.11
N PRO A 185 11.67 -3.33 19.27
CA PRO A 185 10.73 -2.45 19.94
C PRO A 185 11.42 -1.11 20.17
N THR A 186 10.88 -0.05 19.58
CA THR A 186 11.33 1.32 19.86
C THR A 186 11.26 1.52 21.38
N PRO A 187 12.37 1.90 22.05
CA PRO A 187 12.32 2.21 23.46
C PRO A 187 11.24 3.26 23.66
N ALA A 188 10.24 2.96 24.50
CA ALA A 188 9.19 3.91 24.83
C ALA A 188 9.88 5.21 25.27
N GLU A 189 9.55 6.33 24.62
CA GLU A 189 10.01 7.64 25.06
C GLU A 189 9.65 7.79 26.54
N GLU A 190 10.69 7.76 27.37
CA GLU A 190 10.60 7.93 28.80
C GLU A 190 10.04 9.34 29.03
N THR A 191 8.73 9.44 29.25
CA THR A 191 8.04 10.69 29.54
C THR A 191 8.66 11.30 30.78
N THR A 192 9.64 12.18 30.55
CA THR A 192 10.32 12.92 31.60
C THR A 192 9.32 13.92 32.14
N LYS A 193 8.61 13.52 33.20
CA LYS A 193 7.68 14.38 33.94
C LYS A 193 8.48 15.59 34.47
N PRO A 194 8.21 16.83 34.02
CA PRO A 194 8.96 17.98 34.51
C PRO A 194 8.63 18.22 35.99
N GLY A 195 9.69 18.52 36.73
CA GLY A 195 9.73 18.67 38.19
C GLY A 195 8.49 19.33 38.80
N GLU A 196 7.93 18.61 39.75
CA GLU A 196 7.11 19.15 40.83
C GLU A 196 7.94 20.24 41.53
N GLY A 197 7.58 21.49 41.27
CA GLY A 197 8.24 22.65 41.83
C GLY A 197 8.18 22.63 43.34
N ALA A 198 9.35 22.48 43.97
CA ALA A 198 9.56 22.81 45.36
C ALA A 198 9.14 24.26 45.61
N LYS A 199 8.14 24.46 46.48
CA LYS A 199 7.84 25.76 47.07
C LYS A 199 8.75 25.98 48.30
N PRO A 200 9.18 27.22 48.56
CA PRO A 200 10.04 27.56 49.70
C PRO A 200 9.34 27.38 51.05
#